data_AF-A0A354Z1X7-F1
#
_entry.id   AF-A0A354Z1X7-F1
#
_cell.length_a   1.000
_cell.length_b   1.000
_cell.length_c   1.000
_cell.angle_alpha   90.00
_cell.angle_beta   90.00
_cell.angle_gamma   90.00
#
_symmetry.space_group_name_H-M   'P 1'
#
loop_
_entity.id
_entity.type
_entity.pdbx_description
1 polymer ?
#
loop_
_entity_poly.entity_id
_entity_poly.type
_entity_poly.pdbx_seq_one_letter_code
_entity_poly.pdbx_strand_id
1 'polypeptide(L)' 'EDVEYWEINEAFAAQWLGVGRMLKEDYGMNLSLDKVNHNGSGIALGHPVGATGLRIIVSMYYEM' A
#
# COMPACT_ATOMS: atom_id res chain seq x y z
N GLU A 1 10.20 10.44 7.40
CA GLU A 1 11.02 11.02 6.32
C GLU A 1 11.93 9.97 5.67
N ASP A 2 12.19 8.84 6.34
CA ASP A 2 13.04 7.75 5.79
C ASP A 2 12.37 6.89 4.71
N VAL A 3 11.05 7.00 4.50
CA VAL A 3 10.31 6.20 3.52
C VAL A 3 9.72 7.10 2.44
N GLU A 4 10.15 6.89 1.20
CA GLU A 4 9.78 7.70 0.04
C GLU A 4 8.61 7.12 -0.76
N TYR A 5 8.42 5.80 -0.74
CA TYR A 5 7.38 5.09 -1.49
C TYR A 5 6.85 3.89 -0.71
N TRP A 6 5.56 3.58 -0.87
CA TRP A 6 4.90 2.45 -0.22
C TRP A 6 4.14 1.59 -1.22
N GLU A 7 4.40 0.29 -1.17
CA GLU A 7 3.53 -0.72 -1.78
C GLU A 7 2.83 -1.49 -0.67
N ILE A 8 1.52 -1.31 -0.59
CA ILE A 8 0.71 -1.83 0.51
C ILE A 8 -0.43 -2.65 -0.07
N ASN A 9 -0.71 -3.79 0.57
CA ASN A 9 -1.85 -4.61 0.16
C ASN A 9 -3.17 -3.84 0.36
N GLU A 10 -4.02 -3.87 -0.66
CA GLU A 10 -5.38 -3.38 -0.59
C GLU A 10 -6.32 -4.59 -0.53
N ALA A 11 -6.64 -5.07 0.67
CA ALA A 11 -7.58 -6.18 0.82
C ALA A 11 -9.03 -5.71 0.60
N PHE A 12 -9.37 -4.54 1.14
CA PHE A 12 -10.68 -3.89 1.02
C PHE A 12 -10.51 -2.38 1.08
N ALA A 13 -11.39 -1.63 0.41
CA ALA A 13 -11.38 -0.16 0.47
C ALA A 13 -11.55 0.36 1.91
N ALA A 14 -12.44 -0.27 2.70
CA ALA A 14 -12.64 0.09 4.10
C ALA A 14 -11.37 -0.13 4.95
N GLN A 15 -10.63 -1.21 4.70
CA GLN A 15 -9.35 -1.47 5.38
C GLN A 15 -8.31 -0.43 5.03
N TRP A 16 -8.17 -0.09 3.73
CA TRP A 16 -7.22 0.92 3.26
C TRP A 16 -7.45 2.28 3.94
N LEU A 17 -8.71 2.76 3.91
CA LEU A 17 -9.09 4.03 4.51
C LEU A 17 -8.97 4.03 6.04
N GLY A 18 -9.38 2.94 6.69
CA GLY A 18 -9.32 2.81 8.15
C GLY A 18 -7.88 2.80 8.67
N VAL A 19 -7.00 2.02 8.04
CA VAL A 19 -5.57 1.98 8.43
C VAL A 19 -4.89 3.31 8.12
N GLY A 20 -5.14 3.92 6.96
CA GLY A 20 -4.58 5.23 6.63
C GLY A 20 -4.99 6.32 7.61
N ARG A 21 -6.25 6.32 8.06
CA ARG A 21 -6.73 7.22 9.12
C ARG A 21 -6.01 6.98 10.45
N MET A 22 -5.93 5.73 10.89
CA MET A 22 -5.27 5.35 12.15
C MET A 22 -3.78 5.72 12.15
N LEU A 23 -3.05 5.45 11.06
CA LEU A 23 -1.64 5.83 10.92
C LEU A 23 -1.43 7.35 11.03
N LYS A 24 -2.36 8.13 10.47
CA LYS A 24 -2.32 9.59 10.56
C LYS A 24 -2.64 10.10 11.96
N GLU A 25 -3.69 9.58 12.59
CA GLU A 25 -4.17 10.03 13.91
C GLU A 25 -3.23 9.59 15.04
N ASP A 26 -2.77 8.35 15.03
CA ASP A 26 -2.03 7.75 16.16
C ASP A 26 -0.52 7.92 16.02
N TYR A 27 -0.01 7.99 14.79
CA TYR A 27 1.45 7.99 14.51
C TYR A 27 1.92 9.18 13.68
N GLY A 28 1.03 10.09 13.28
CA GLY A 28 1.38 11.22 12.42
C GLY A 28 1.88 10.82 11.03
N MET A 29 1.66 9.57 10.63
CA MET A 29 2.11 9.03 9.34
C MET A 29 1.05 9.28 8.27
N ASN A 30 1.36 10.16 7.32
CA ASN A 30 0.45 10.47 6.22
C ASN A 30 0.81 9.66 4.97
N LEU A 31 -0.07 8.76 4.55
CA LEU A 31 0.03 8.03 3.29
C LEU A 31 -0.42 8.92 2.13
N SER A 32 0.53 9.66 1.56
CA SER A 32 0.26 10.52 0.41
C SER A 32 0.00 9.68 -0.83
N LEU A 33 -1.10 9.92 -1.56
CA LEU A 33 -1.50 9.10 -2.70
C LEU A 33 -0.50 9.14 -3.87
N ASP A 34 0.36 10.17 -3.93
CA ASP A 34 1.49 10.31 -4.88
C ASP A 34 2.75 9.54 -4.46
N LYS A 35 2.68 8.74 -3.39
CA LYS A 35 3.78 7.92 -2.88
C LYS A 35 3.35 6.51 -2.52
N VAL A 36 2.18 6.08 -3.02
CA VAL A 36 1.60 4.79 -2.65
C VAL A 36 0.94 4.15 -3.88
N ASN A 37 1.23 2.87 -4.12
CA ASN A 37 0.52 2.01 -5.06
C ASN A 37 0.28 2.63 -6.45
N HIS A 38 1.30 3.27 -7.06
CA HIS A 38 1.17 3.95 -8.35
C HIS A 38 0.66 3.04 -9.47
N ASN A 39 1.04 1.76 -9.42
CA ASN A 39 0.66 0.75 -10.39
C ASN A 39 -0.60 -0.04 -9.96
N GLY A 40 -1.27 0.38 -8.88
CA GLY A 40 -2.39 -0.31 -8.26
C GLY A 40 -1.98 -1.50 -7.38
N SER A 41 -2.91 -1.98 -6.53
CA SER A 41 -2.66 -3.10 -5.62
C SER A 41 -3.86 -4.07 -5.58
N GLY A 42 -4.10 -4.73 -4.46
CA GLY A 42 -4.99 -5.89 -4.31
C GLY A 42 -6.43 -5.70 -4.80
N ILE A 43 -7.01 -4.49 -4.68
CA ILE A 43 -8.37 -4.20 -5.16
C ILE A 43 -8.44 -4.26 -6.70
N ALA A 44 -7.44 -3.70 -7.39
CA ALA A 44 -7.43 -3.60 -8.85
C ALA A 44 -6.78 -4.83 -9.53
N LEU A 45 -5.64 -5.27 -9.02
CA LEU A 45 -4.83 -6.35 -9.60
C LEU A 45 -5.23 -7.74 -9.09
N GLY A 46 -6.01 -7.79 -8.01
CA GLY A 46 -6.41 -9.03 -7.36
C GLY A 46 -5.49 -9.48 -6.23
N HIS A 47 -5.99 -10.44 -5.45
CA HIS A 47 -5.35 -10.93 -4.23
C HIS A 47 -5.26 -12.47 -4.20
N PRO A 48 -4.37 -13.10 -5.01
CA PRO A 48 -3.99 -14.48 -4.77
C PRO A 48 -3.21 -14.55 -3.45
N VAL A 49 -3.85 -15.10 -2.41
CA VAL A 49 -3.39 -15.00 -1.01
C VAL A 49 -1.92 -15.35 -0.83
N GLY A 50 -1.47 -16.47 -1.41
CA GLY A 50 -0.08 -16.93 -1.29
C GLY A 50 0.94 -16.21 -2.17
N ALA A 51 0.50 -15.47 -3.20
CA ALA A 51 1.40 -14.81 -4.17
C ALA A 51 1.44 -13.28 -4.00
N THR A 52 0.50 -12.70 -3.25
CA THR A 52 0.40 -11.24 -3.08
C THR A 52 1.63 -10.63 -2.45
N GLY A 53 2.20 -11.26 -1.42
CA GLY A 53 3.41 -10.74 -0.76
C GLY A 53 4.57 -10.59 -1.75
N LEU A 54 4.79 -11.60 -2.60
CA LEU A 54 5.82 -11.54 -3.65
C LEU A 54 5.52 -10.43 -4.67
N ARG A 55 4.27 -10.33 -5.13
CA ARG A 55 3.86 -9.29 -6.09
C ARG A 55 4.11 -7.88 -5.54
N ILE A 56 3.80 -7.63 -4.27
CA ILE A 56 4.04 -6.32 -3.60
C ILE A 56 5.54 -6.00 -3.60
N ILE A 57 6.38 -6.94 -3.16
CA ILE A 57 7.84 -6.74 -3.09
C ILE A 57 8.42 -6.48 -4.49
N VAL A 58 8.01 -7.27 -5.49
CA VAL A 58 8.50 -7.14 -6.87
C VAL A 58 8.02 -5.83 -7.49
N SER A 59 6.75 -5.45 -7.32
CA SER A 59 6.21 -4.17 -7.79
C SER A 59 7.00 -2.99 -7.20
N MET A 60 7.22 -3.00 -5.89
CA MET A 60 8.00 -1.98 -5.20
C MET A 60 9.41 -1.87 -5.75
N TYR A 61 10.09 -3.01 -5.97
CA TYR A 61 11.46 -3.03 -6.49
C TYR A 61 11.59 -2.40 -7.88
N TYR A 62 10.56 -2.55 -8.74
CA TYR A 62 10.57 -1.93 -10.07
C TYR A 62 10.14 -0.46 -10.09
N GLU A 63 9.47 0.01 -9.04
CA GLU A 63 9.01 1.41 -8.92
C GLU A 63 10.03 2.33 -8.20
N MET A 64 10.98 1.74 -7.45
CA MET A 64 12.14 2.44 -6.87
C MET A 64 13.14 2.89 -7.94
#